data_AF-A0A0Q7MJP5-F1
#
_entry.id   AF-A0A0Q7MJP5-F1
#
_cell.length_a   1.000
_cell.length_b   1.000
_cell.length_c   1.000
_cell.angle_alpha   90.00
_cell.angle_beta   90.00
_cell.angle_gamma   90.00
#
_symmetry.space_group_name_H-M   'P 1'
#
loop_
_entity.id
_entity.type
_entity.pdbx_description
1 polymer ?
#
loop_
_entity_poly.entity_id
_entity_poly.type
_entity_poly.pdbx_seq_one_letter_code
_entity_poly.pdbx_strand_id
1 'polypeptide(L)'
;MTPVKFYVGLHQPADAQHFDLACISIKRLWRRKKPVACGDVLVDSGAFTELLLHGCYRHGVEEYAAELHRLHTTGVVNIAAAVAQDYMCEPFILAKTGLTIEDHQRLTIERFDALVAELERLFDGPIPFHVMPVLQGFAPQDYVNHVRMYGDRLKPGMWVGVGSVCKRQGDPRAILRVLQAIASERPDLLLHGFGVKITALLHAGVRALLATADSMAWSYAARKQGRDANNWREADRLVKRVREAANQNSEPWQMEMFA
;
A
#
# COMPACT_ATOMS: atom_id res chain seq x y z
N MET A 1 12.35 9.68 16.17
CA MET A 1 11.71 9.05 14.99
C MET A 1 10.21 9.20 15.13
N THR A 2 9.51 9.66 14.09
CA THR A 2 8.04 9.71 14.09
C THR A 2 7.50 8.29 14.03
N PRO A 3 6.54 7.89 14.87
CA PRO A 3 5.96 6.55 14.81
C PRO A 3 5.27 6.29 13.46
N VAL A 4 5.39 5.07 12.94
CA VAL A 4 4.74 4.62 11.70
C VAL A 4 3.23 4.85 11.81
N LYS A 5 2.65 5.61 10.88
CA LYS A 5 1.19 5.76 10.77
C LYS A 5 0.59 4.48 10.20
N PHE A 6 -0.34 3.86 10.93
CA PHE A 6 -0.89 2.56 10.57
C PHE A 6 -2.35 2.66 10.09
N TYR A 7 -2.60 2.27 8.84
CA TYR A 7 -3.92 2.16 8.24
C TYR A 7 -4.46 0.74 8.45
N VAL A 8 -5.51 0.56 9.25
CA VAL A 8 -6.05 -0.79 9.44
C VAL A 8 -6.79 -1.23 8.18
N GLY A 9 -6.45 -2.40 7.64
CA GLY A 9 -7.12 -2.94 6.47
C GLY A 9 -8.53 -3.41 6.83
N LEU A 10 -9.56 -2.95 6.14
CA LEU A 10 -10.96 -3.32 6.39
C LEU A 10 -11.65 -3.82 5.12
N HIS A 11 -12.29 -4.98 5.21
CA HIS A 11 -13.16 -5.50 4.15
C HIS A 11 -14.62 -5.11 4.35
N GLN A 12 -15.00 -4.52 5.48
CA GLN A 12 -16.32 -3.93 5.68
C GLN A 12 -16.18 -2.42 5.84
N PRO A 13 -16.51 -1.61 4.81
CA PRO A 13 -16.32 -0.16 4.91
C PRO A 13 -17.13 0.53 6.01
N ALA A 14 -18.20 -0.11 6.51
CA ALA A 14 -18.99 0.42 7.62
C ALA A 14 -18.24 0.35 8.97
N ASP A 15 -17.26 -0.56 9.11
CA ASP A 15 -16.47 -0.70 10.34
C ASP A 15 -15.43 0.42 10.49
N ALA A 16 -15.18 1.19 9.43
CA ALA A 16 -14.24 2.29 9.43
C ALA A 16 -14.59 3.38 10.47
N GLN A 17 -15.85 3.44 10.91
CA GLN A 17 -16.33 4.37 11.95
C GLN A 17 -15.62 4.20 13.31
N HIS A 18 -14.94 3.07 13.51
CA HIS A 18 -14.19 2.76 14.72
C HIS A 18 -12.72 3.17 14.63
N PHE A 19 -12.27 3.79 13.52
CA PHE A 19 -10.87 4.04 13.24
C PHE A 19 -10.64 5.43 12.63
N ASP A 20 -9.52 6.05 13.00
CA ASP A 20 -9.08 7.30 12.38
C ASP A 20 -8.47 7.08 10.99
N LEU A 21 -7.78 5.95 10.80
CA LEU A 21 -7.05 5.59 9.58
C LEU A 21 -7.47 4.20 9.09
N ALA A 22 -7.99 4.10 7.87
CA ALA A 22 -8.39 2.81 7.27
C ALA A 22 -7.79 2.61 5.87
N CYS A 23 -7.39 1.38 5.58
CA CYS A 23 -7.08 0.94 4.21
C CYS A 23 -8.25 0.11 3.69
N ILE A 24 -8.87 0.53 2.58
CA ILE A 24 -10.05 -0.12 2.01
C ILE A 24 -9.84 -0.31 0.52
N SER A 25 -9.98 -1.55 0.05
CA SER A 25 -9.90 -1.85 -1.38
C SER A 25 -11.04 -1.20 -2.15
N ILE A 26 -10.74 -0.65 -3.32
CA ILE A 26 -11.70 -0.08 -4.25
C ILE A 26 -12.83 -1.08 -4.59
N LYS A 27 -12.54 -2.39 -4.58
CA LYS A 27 -13.55 -3.45 -4.79
C LYS A 27 -14.66 -3.44 -3.75
N ARG A 28 -14.41 -2.90 -2.55
CA ARG A 28 -15.40 -2.73 -1.47
C ARG A 28 -16.09 -1.37 -1.51
N LEU A 29 -15.53 -0.42 -2.26
CA LEU A 29 -16.05 0.94 -2.43
C LEU A 29 -16.81 1.11 -3.76
N TRP A 30 -16.64 0.18 -4.71
CA TRP A 30 -17.27 0.24 -6.03
C TRP A 30 -18.78 0.44 -5.93
N ARG A 31 -19.29 1.50 -6.56
CA ARG A 31 -20.69 1.93 -6.55
C ARG A 31 -21.27 2.17 -5.16
N ARG A 32 -20.43 2.27 -4.12
CA ARG A 32 -20.87 2.56 -2.76
C ARG A 32 -21.46 3.97 -2.70
N LYS A 33 -22.65 4.08 -2.11
CA LYS A 33 -23.36 5.35 -1.86
C LYS A 33 -23.34 5.77 -0.40
N LYS A 34 -23.29 4.80 0.53
CA LYS A 34 -23.26 5.10 1.97
C LYS A 34 -21.89 5.68 2.34
N PRO A 35 -21.81 6.79 3.09
CA PRO A 35 -20.53 7.32 3.54
C PRO A 35 -19.69 6.28 4.27
N VAL A 36 -18.38 6.44 4.19
CA VAL A 36 -17.38 5.76 5.02
C VAL A 36 -16.98 6.77 6.09
N ALA A 37 -17.60 6.66 7.27
CA ALA A 37 -17.21 7.46 8.42
C ALA A 37 -15.83 6.99 8.87
N CYS A 38 -14.79 7.76 8.57
CA CYS A 38 -13.40 7.52 8.95
C CYS A 38 -12.67 8.86 8.83
N GLY A 39 -11.58 9.05 9.57
CA GLY A 39 -10.71 10.22 9.39
C GLY A 39 -10.12 10.21 7.99
N ASP A 40 -9.14 9.35 7.75
CA ASP A 40 -8.46 9.22 6.46
C ASP A 40 -8.57 7.79 5.91
N VAL A 41 -8.89 7.68 4.62
CA VAL A 41 -8.93 6.41 3.92
C VAL A 41 -7.83 6.35 2.86
N LEU A 42 -6.97 5.34 3.00
CA LEU A 42 -6.12 4.85 1.93
C LEU A 42 -6.94 3.90 1.04
N VAL A 43 -7.16 4.28 -0.22
CA VAL A 43 -7.91 3.47 -1.17
C VAL A 43 -6.96 2.53 -1.89
N ASP A 44 -7.00 1.24 -1.54
CA ASP A 44 -6.24 0.19 -2.22
C ASP A 44 -6.82 -0.09 -3.61
N SER A 45 -5.97 -0.25 -4.61
CA SER A 45 -6.39 -0.41 -6.02
C SER A 45 -7.01 -1.78 -6.33
N GLY A 46 -6.87 -2.75 -5.43
CA GLY A 46 -7.30 -4.13 -5.65
C GLY A 46 -6.46 -4.90 -6.67
N ALA A 47 -5.30 -4.35 -7.06
CA ALA A 47 -4.34 -4.91 -8.02
C ALA A 47 -3.98 -6.37 -7.74
N PHE A 48 -3.66 -6.68 -6.46
CA PHE A 48 -3.32 -8.04 -6.03
C PHE A 48 -4.33 -9.08 -6.54
N THR A 49 -5.61 -8.77 -6.39
CA THR A 49 -6.69 -9.70 -6.72
C THR A 49 -6.93 -9.79 -8.22
N GLU A 50 -6.77 -8.71 -8.98
CA GLU A 50 -6.93 -8.76 -10.45
C GLU A 50 -5.86 -9.65 -11.08
N LEU A 51 -4.59 -9.42 -10.76
CA LEU A 51 -3.49 -10.19 -11.34
C LEU A 51 -3.46 -11.64 -10.84
N LEU A 52 -3.75 -11.89 -9.56
CA LEU A 52 -3.82 -13.26 -9.03
C LEU A 52 -4.87 -14.10 -9.76
N LEU A 53 -6.07 -13.55 -9.99
CA LEU A 53 -7.17 -14.30 -10.59
C LEU A 53 -7.08 -14.34 -12.12
N HIS A 54 -6.77 -13.21 -12.75
CA HIS A 54 -6.93 -13.04 -14.19
C HIS A 54 -5.61 -12.87 -14.93
N GLY A 55 -4.52 -12.53 -14.25
CA GLY A 55 -3.23 -12.23 -14.90
C GLY A 55 -3.19 -10.88 -15.62
N CYS A 56 -4.28 -10.13 -15.57
CA CYS A 56 -4.42 -8.80 -16.17
C CYS A 56 -5.47 -7.99 -15.41
N TYR A 57 -5.53 -6.70 -15.70
CA TYR A 57 -6.64 -5.84 -15.30
C TYR A 57 -7.79 -6.02 -16.29
N ARG A 58 -8.97 -6.42 -15.80
CA ARG A 58 -10.17 -6.56 -16.62
C ARG A 58 -10.84 -5.23 -16.97
N HIS A 59 -10.50 -4.18 -16.23
CA HIS A 59 -11.02 -2.83 -16.36
C HIS A 59 -9.88 -1.88 -16.67
N GLY A 60 -10.15 -0.87 -17.49
CA GLY A 60 -9.19 0.17 -17.78
C GLY A 60 -8.92 1.07 -16.58
N VAL A 61 -7.93 1.95 -16.71
CA VAL A 61 -7.57 2.90 -15.65
C VAL A 61 -8.68 3.96 -15.49
N GLU A 62 -9.38 4.28 -16.58
CA GLU A 62 -10.49 5.22 -16.64
C GLU A 62 -11.67 4.82 -15.75
N GLU A 63 -11.99 3.53 -15.65
CA GLU A 63 -13.05 3.08 -14.75
C GLU A 63 -12.65 3.28 -13.29
N TYR A 64 -11.37 3.04 -12.95
CA TYR A 64 -10.87 3.28 -11.60
C TYR A 64 -10.85 4.77 -11.27
N ALA A 65 -10.36 5.61 -12.18
CA ALA A 65 -10.33 7.07 -12.05
C ALA A 65 -11.75 7.65 -11.88
N ALA A 66 -12.71 7.21 -12.69
CA ALA A 66 -14.10 7.63 -12.61
C ALA A 66 -14.73 7.29 -11.25
N GLU A 67 -14.43 6.10 -10.71
CA GLU A 67 -14.93 5.71 -9.39
C GLU A 67 -14.27 6.51 -8.25
N LEU A 68 -12.96 6.76 -8.31
CA LEU A 68 -12.28 7.63 -7.33
C LEU A 68 -12.83 9.06 -7.36
N HIS A 69 -12.98 9.63 -8.56
CA HIS A 69 -13.58 10.94 -8.77
C HIS A 69 -15.00 10.99 -8.18
N ARG A 70 -15.83 9.98 -8.46
CA ARG A 70 -17.19 9.88 -7.89
C ARG A 70 -17.16 9.79 -6.37
N LEU A 71 -16.34 8.91 -5.79
CA LEU A 71 -16.25 8.72 -4.33
C LEU A 71 -15.86 10.02 -3.61
N HIS A 72 -14.93 10.78 -4.18
CA HIS A 72 -14.50 12.08 -3.66
C HIS A 72 -15.60 13.14 -3.80
N THR A 73 -16.07 13.40 -5.03
CA THR A 73 -17.04 14.46 -5.32
C THR A 73 -18.41 14.27 -4.66
N THR A 74 -18.80 13.03 -4.39
CA THR A 74 -20.04 12.72 -3.66
C THR A 74 -19.85 12.64 -2.13
N GLY A 75 -18.63 12.87 -1.63
CA GLY A 75 -18.32 12.84 -0.20
C GLY A 75 -18.49 11.47 0.44
N VAL A 76 -18.39 10.38 -0.33
CA VAL A 76 -18.56 9.01 0.19
C VAL A 76 -17.34 8.58 0.99
N VAL A 77 -16.15 9.05 0.63
CA VAL A 77 -14.88 8.66 1.25
C VAL A 77 -14.00 9.90 1.40
N ASN A 78 -13.42 10.11 2.58
CA ASN A 78 -12.31 11.04 2.74
C ASN A 78 -11.01 10.36 2.28
N ILE A 79 -10.64 10.56 1.02
CA ILE A 79 -9.49 9.89 0.39
C ILE A 79 -8.22 10.63 0.79
N ALA A 80 -7.38 10.03 1.63
CA ALA A 80 -6.06 10.56 1.93
C ALA A 80 -5.06 10.25 0.80
N ALA A 81 -5.13 9.03 0.27
CA ALA A 81 -4.45 8.65 -0.96
C ALA A 81 -5.22 7.54 -1.69
N ALA A 82 -5.10 7.53 -3.01
CA ALA A 82 -5.50 6.43 -3.86
C ALA A 82 -4.25 5.73 -4.40
N VAL A 83 -4.16 4.42 -4.17
CA VAL A 83 -3.02 3.62 -4.64
C VAL A 83 -3.16 3.41 -6.15
N ALA A 84 -2.08 3.66 -6.91
CA ALA A 84 -2.05 3.34 -8.33
C ALA A 84 -2.12 1.82 -8.56
N GLN A 85 -2.59 1.42 -9.74
CA GLN A 85 -2.67 0.00 -10.10
C GLN A 85 -1.30 -0.50 -10.56
N ASP A 86 -0.72 -1.43 -9.80
CA ASP A 86 0.64 -1.98 -9.98
C ASP A 86 0.65 -3.37 -10.62
N TYR A 87 1.81 -3.81 -11.10
CA TYR A 87 2.06 -5.20 -11.47
C TYR A 87 3.07 -5.83 -10.52
N MET A 88 2.61 -6.80 -9.72
CA MET A 88 3.42 -7.39 -8.67
C MET A 88 4.40 -8.44 -9.20
N CYS A 89 5.64 -8.39 -8.71
CA CYS A 89 6.77 -9.15 -9.27
C CYS A 89 6.97 -10.54 -8.63
N GLU A 90 5.98 -11.09 -7.91
CA GLU A 90 6.08 -12.43 -7.35
C GLU A 90 6.26 -13.49 -8.45
N PRO A 91 7.14 -14.51 -8.26
CA PRO A 91 7.43 -15.49 -9.31
C PRO A 91 6.21 -16.18 -9.91
N PHE A 92 5.18 -16.47 -9.09
CA PHE A 92 3.96 -17.10 -9.57
C PHE A 92 3.07 -16.16 -10.40
N ILE A 93 3.17 -14.83 -10.20
CA ILE A 93 2.48 -13.85 -11.05
C ILE A 93 3.26 -13.65 -12.34
N LEU A 94 4.59 -13.53 -12.29
CA LEU A 94 5.43 -13.46 -13.49
C LEU A 94 5.17 -14.68 -14.40
N ALA A 95 5.11 -15.88 -13.83
CA ALA A 95 4.75 -17.09 -14.56
C ALA A 95 3.33 -17.04 -15.14
N LYS A 96 2.38 -16.41 -14.43
CA LYS A 96 1.00 -16.27 -14.87
C LYS A 96 0.83 -15.26 -16.00
N THR A 97 1.58 -14.15 -15.97
CA THR A 97 1.51 -13.11 -17.00
C THR A 97 2.44 -13.40 -18.19
N GLY A 98 3.48 -14.21 -18.00
CA GLY A 98 4.53 -14.43 -18.99
C GLY A 98 5.42 -13.21 -19.21
N LEU A 99 5.52 -12.32 -18.22
CA LEU A 99 6.22 -11.04 -18.31
C LEU A 99 7.42 -11.01 -17.35
N THR A 100 8.37 -10.13 -17.65
CA THR A 100 9.55 -9.91 -16.78
C THR A 100 9.25 -8.93 -15.64
N ILE A 101 10.18 -8.82 -14.69
CA ILE A 101 10.13 -7.78 -13.65
C ILE A 101 10.15 -6.40 -14.30
N GLU A 102 11.00 -6.17 -15.29
CA GLU A 102 11.11 -4.88 -15.99
C GLU A 102 9.79 -4.52 -16.71
N ASP A 103 9.13 -5.49 -17.34
CA ASP A 103 7.80 -5.30 -17.93
C ASP A 103 6.76 -4.88 -16.88
N HIS A 104 6.75 -5.52 -15.72
CA HIS A 104 5.85 -5.18 -14.62
C HIS A 104 6.13 -3.78 -14.06
N GLN A 105 7.41 -3.40 -13.96
CA GLN A 105 7.81 -2.04 -13.55
C GLN A 105 7.33 -1.00 -14.56
N ARG A 106 7.59 -1.22 -15.86
CA ARG A 106 7.09 -0.37 -16.95
C ARG A 106 5.57 -0.21 -16.90
N LEU A 107 4.83 -1.32 -16.83
CA LEU A 107 3.37 -1.31 -16.80
C LEU A 107 2.82 -0.63 -15.54
N THR A 108 3.51 -0.74 -14.40
CA THR A 108 3.14 -0.02 -13.17
C THR A 108 3.25 1.49 -13.34
N ILE A 109 4.33 1.97 -13.99
CA ILE A 109 4.50 3.40 -14.30
C ILE A 109 3.46 3.86 -15.32
N GLU A 110 3.23 3.10 -16.39
CA GLU A 110 2.23 3.44 -17.42
C GLU A 110 0.82 3.59 -16.82
N ARG A 111 0.45 2.69 -15.89
CA ARG A 111 -0.84 2.80 -15.19
C ARG A 111 -0.89 3.99 -14.22
N PHE A 112 0.23 4.33 -13.57
CA PHE A 112 0.31 5.54 -12.74
C PHE A 112 0.13 6.81 -13.59
N ASP A 113 0.87 6.93 -14.70
CA ASP A 113 0.78 8.08 -15.61
C ASP A 113 -0.64 8.22 -16.19
N ALA A 114 -1.25 7.11 -16.63
CA ALA A 114 -2.62 7.10 -17.13
C ALA A 114 -3.64 7.50 -16.05
N LEU A 115 -3.44 7.08 -14.80
CA LEU A 115 -4.35 7.40 -13.70
C LEU A 115 -4.29 8.88 -13.33
N VAL A 116 -3.08 9.44 -13.27
CA VAL A 116 -2.88 10.87 -13.02
C VAL A 116 -3.54 11.69 -14.12
N ALA A 117 -3.23 11.41 -15.39
CA ALA A 117 -3.78 12.16 -16.52
C ALA A 117 -5.32 12.10 -16.57
N GLU A 118 -5.92 10.93 -16.31
CA GLU A 118 -7.37 10.79 -16.33
C GLU A 118 -8.04 11.48 -15.14
N LEU A 119 -7.44 11.44 -13.95
CA LEU A 119 -7.95 12.18 -12.79
C LEU A 119 -7.86 13.69 -13.00
N GLU A 120 -6.75 14.21 -13.53
CA GLU A 120 -6.62 15.62 -13.90
C GLU A 120 -7.70 16.04 -14.89
N ARG A 121 -7.98 15.20 -15.89
CA ARG A 121 -9.07 15.42 -16.85
C ARG A 121 -10.45 15.44 -16.19
N LEU A 122 -10.71 14.51 -15.26
CA LEU A 122 -12.02 14.42 -14.57
C LEU A 122 -12.26 15.57 -13.59
N PHE A 123 -11.21 16.04 -12.90
CA PHE A 123 -11.29 17.15 -11.96
C PHE A 123 -11.17 18.53 -12.62
N ASP A 124 -10.84 18.59 -13.91
CA ASP A 124 -10.55 19.83 -14.64
C ASP A 124 -9.50 20.69 -13.90
N GLY A 125 -8.44 20.03 -13.41
CA GLY A 125 -7.42 20.68 -12.58
C GLY A 125 -6.72 19.74 -11.59
N PRO A 126 -6.19 20.28 -10.47
CA PRO A 126 -5.41 19.51 -9.53
C PRO A 126 -6.26 18.44 -8.83
N ILE A 127 -5.69 17.25 -8.70
CA ILE A 127 -6.31 16.12 -8.00
C ILE A 127 -6.39 16.46 -6.49
N PRO A 128 -7.56 16.37 -5.84
CA PRO A 128 -7.76 16.80 -4.46
C PRO A 128 -7.22 15.83 -3.40
N PHE A 129 -6.59 14.73 -3.83
CA PHE A 129 -5.98 13.72 -2.97
C PHE A 129 -4.69 13.20 -3.62
N HIS A 130 -3.84 12.54 -2.82
CA HIS A 130 -2.58 12.00 -3.31
C HIS A 130 -2.81 10.73 -4.16
N VAL A 131 -2.20 10.66 -5.34
CA VAL A 131 -2.11 9.42 -6.12
C VAL A 131 -0.78 8.75 -5.77
N MET A 132 -0.84 7.62 -5.08
CA MET A 132 0.35 6.94 -4.57
C MET A 132 0.97 6.03 -5.65
N PRO A 133 2.18 6.33 -6.18
CA PRO A 133 2.92 5.42 -7.03
C PRO A 133 3.42 4.22 -6.22
N VAL A 134 3.70 3.10 -6.89
CA VAL A 134 4.10 1.86 -6.23
C VAL A 134 5.40 1.33 -6.83
N LEU A 135 6.42 1.18 -5.99
CA LEU A 135 7.66 0.52 -6.35
C LEU A 135 7.48 -1.00 -6.29
N GLN A 136 7.78 -1.64 -7.42
CA GLN A 136 7.76 -3.09 -7.66
C GLN A 136 9.15 -3.66 -7.89
N GLY A 137 9.36 -4.92 -7.48
CA GLY A 137 10.61 -5.66 -7.62
C GLY A 137 10.62 -6.96 -6.81
N PHE A 138 11.64 -7.81 -7.00
CA PHE A 138 11.83 -9.02 -6.20
C PHE A 138 13.06 -8.94 -5.29
N ALA A 139 14.23 -8.58 -5.83
CA ALA A 139 15.46 -8.29 -5.10
C ALA A 139 15.57 -6.79 -4.78
N PRO A 140 16.37 -6.37 -3.78
CA PRO A 140 16.55 -4.96 -3.43
C PRO A 140 16.96 -4.07 -4.63
N GLN A 141 17.84 -4.57 -5.50
CA GLN A 141 18.27 -3.84 -6.69
C GLN A 141 17.13 -3.59 -7.69
N ASP A 142 16.13 -4.47 -7.77
CA ASP A 142 14.97 -4.26 -8.65
C ASP A 142 14.21 -2.99 -8.23
N TYR A 143 14.08 -2.74 -6.92
CA TYR A 143 13.42 -1.55 -6.41
C TYR A 143 14.24 -0.28 -6.69
N VAL A 144 15.57 -0.35 -6.57
CA VAL A 144 16.46 0.77 -6.95
C VAL A 144 16.33 1.07 -8.44
N ASN A 145 16.30 0.04 -9.28
CA ASN A 145 16.07 0.19 -10.72
C ASN A 145 14.71 0.84 -11.00
N HIS A 146 13.66 0.44 -10.28
CA HIS A 146 12.33 1.01 -10.45
C HIS A 146 12.24 2.47 -9.97
N VAL A 147 12.93 2.83 -8.88
CA VAL A 147 13.06 4.23 -8.44
C VAL A 147 13.67 5.08 -9.56
N ARG A 148 14.75 4.59 -10.19
CA ARG A 148 15.39 5.26 -11.33
C ARG A 148 14.49 5.32 -12.55
N MET A 149 13.73 4.25 -12.81
CA MET A 149 12.79 4.16 -13.92
C MET A 149 11.63 5.16 -13.79
N TYR A 150 11.10 5.33 -12.57
CA TYR A 150 10.12 6.38 -12.30
C TYR A 150 10.72 7.78 -12.54
N GLY A 151 11.98 7.99 -12.15
CA GLY A 151 12.72 9.24 -12.35
C GLY A 151 12.01 10.44 -11.71
N ASP A 152 11.86 11.52 -12.48
CA ASP A 152 11.27 12.79 -12.02
C ASP A 152 9.81 12.69 -11.62
N ARG A 153 9.12 11.58 -11.91
CA ARG A 153 7.75 11.34 -11.40
C ARG A 153 7.72 11.28 -9.87
N LEU A 154 8.78 10.76 -9.25
CA LEU A 154 8.89 10.68 -7.78
C LEU A 154 9.46 11.98 -7.22
N LYS A 155 8.59 12.83 -6.68
CA LYS A 155 8.98 14.13 -6.12
C LYS A 155 9.61 14.01 -4.72
N PRO A 156 10.42 15.00 -4.29
CA PRO A 156 10.89 15.07 -2.91
C PRO A 156 9.76 15.01 -1.90
N GLY A 157 9.89 14.16 -0.87
CA GLY A 157 8.85 14.00 0.17
C GLY A 157 7.60 13.24 -0.28
N MET A 158 7.61 12.66 -1.49
CA MET A 158 6.42 11.98 -2.02
C MET A 158 6.12 10.70 -1.22
N TRP A 159 4.83 10.46 -1.00
CA TRP A 159 4.33 9.24 -0.37
C TRP A 159 4.26 8.11 -1.41
N VAL A 160 5.07 7.05 -1.20
CA VAL A 160 5.30 5.99 -2.20
C VAL A 160 5.06 4.61 -1.61
N GLY A 161 4.28 3.79 -2.30
CA GLY A 161 4.03 2.40 -1.94
C GLY A 161 5.21 1.49 -2.26
N VAL A 162 5.45 0.50 -1.41
CA VAL A 162 6.45 -0.56 -1.66
C VAL A 162 5.72 -1.90 -1.81
N GLY A 163 5.65 -2.39 -3.05
CA GLY A 163 5.03 -3.66 -3.41
C GLY A 163 5.75 -4.89 -2.85
N SER A 164 5.04 -6.01 -2.79
CA SER A 164 5.55 -7.36 -2.43
C SER A 164 6.21 -7.50 -1.04
N VAL A 165 6.11 -6.50 -0.16
CA VAL A 165 6.62 -6.56 1.23
C VAL A 165 5.92 -7.66 2.05
N CYS A 166 4.62 -7.89 1.83
CA CYS A 166 3.82 -8.86 2.58
C CYS A 166 4.17 -10.33 2.30
N LYS A 167 4.96 -10.64 1.27
CA LYS A 167 5.35 -12.02 0.91
C LYS A 167 6.74 -12.43 1.39
N ARG A 168 7.58 -11.48 1.82
CA ARG A 168 8.93 -11.72 2.39
C ARG A 168 8.93 -11.96 3.91
N GLN A 169 7.76 -12.20 4.49
CA GLN A 169 7.50 -12.14 5.93
C GLN A 169 8.07 -13.29 6.77
N GLY A 170 8.70 -14.30 6.14
CA GLY A 170 9.49 -15.30 6.84
C GLY A 170 10.86 -14.77 7.30
N ASP A 171 11.30 -13.65 6.73
CA ASP A 171 12.58 -13.02 7.02
C ASP A 171 12.40 -11.48 7.10
N PRO A 172 12.24 -10.91 8.30
CA PRO A 172 12.20 -9.45 8.49
C PRO A 172 13.42 -8.72 7.90
N ARG A 173 14.59 -9.38 7.80
CA ARG A 173 15.79 -8.79 7.18
C ARG A 173 15.64 -8.67 5.66
N ALA A 174 14.86 -9.54 5.02
CA ALA A 174 14.56 -9.39 3.59
C ALA A 174 13.70 -8.15 3.32
N ILE A 175 12.75 -7.83 4.22
CA ILE A 175 12.00 -6.57 4.14
C ILE A 175 12.94 -5.38 4.37
N LEU A 176 13.79 -5.47 5.39
CA LEU A 176 14.74 -4.41 5.72
C LEU A 176 15.71 -4.10 4.58
N ARG A 177 16.27 -5.12 3.92
CA ARG A 177 17.16 -4.97 2.76
C ARG A 177 16.51 -4.17 1.63
N VAL A 178 15.23 -4.44 1.33
CA VAL A 178 14.49 -3.71 0.30
C VAL A 178 14.27 -2.27 0.71
N LEU A 179 13.78 -2.03 1.93
CA LEU A 179 13.52 -0.68 2.43
C LEU A 179 14.81 0.16 2.50
N GLN A 180 15.92 -0.43 2.94
CA GLN A 180 17.21 0.24 2.96
C GLN A 180 17.72 0.56 1.57
N ALA A 181 17.62 -0.36 0.61
CA ALA A 181 18.07 -0.09 -0.75
C ALA A 181 17.32 1.11 -1.36
N ILE A 182 16.01 1.19 -1.13
CA ILE A 182 15.19 2.33 -1.56
C ILE A 182 15.63 3.61 -0.82
N ALA A 183 15.76 3.56 0.51
CA ALA A 183 16.12 4.71 1.31
C ALA A 183 17.55 5.22 1.03
N SER A 184 18.47 4.35 0.64
CA SER A 184 19.82 4.74 0.22
C SER A 184 19.81 5.48 -1.12
N GLU A 185 18.94 5.09 -2.06
CA GLU A 185 18.80 5.75 -3.36
C GLU A 185 17.97 7.06 -3.25
N ARG A 186 16.90 7.04 -2.46
CA ARG A 186 15.94 8.13 -2.30
C ARG A 186 15.49 8.28 -0.84
N PRO A 187 16.35 8.85 0.03
CA PRO A 187 16.07 9.00 1.47
C PRO A 187 14.93 9.98 1.76
N ASP A 188 14.54 10.79 0.77
CA ASP A 188 13.49 11.79 0.85
C ASP A 188 12.07 11.21 0.70
N LEU A 189 11.92 9.96 0.23
CA LEU A 189 10.61 9.35 0.02
C LEU A 189 9.96 8.88 1.32
N LEU A 190 8.65 9.11 1.44
CA LEU A 190 7.85 8.61 2.55
C LEU A 190 7.29 7.24 2.18
N LEU A 191 7.93 6.17 2.63
CA LEU A 191 7.56 4.81 2.21
C LEU A 191 6.30 4.28 2.92
N HIS A 192 5.44 3.62 2.15
CA HIS A 192 4.29 2.85 2.62
C HIS A 192 4.53 1.34 2.46
N GLY A 193 4.45 0.59 3.56
CA GLY A 193 4.51 -0.86 3.51
C GLY A 193 3.13 -1.48 3.36
N PHE A 194 2.87 -2.17 2.24
CA PHE A 194 1.60 -2.85 2.03
C PHE A 194 1.51 -4.20 2.77
N GLY A 195 0.41 -4.42 3.49
CA GLY A 195 0.10 -5.70 4.13
C GLY A 195 1.17 -6.18 5.12
N VAL A 196 1.83 -5.28 5.83
CA VAL A 196 2.94 -5.60 6.73
C VAL A 196 2.40 -6.36 7.95
N LYS A 197 3.07 -7.45 8.34
CA LYS A 197 2.72 -8.18 9.57
C LYS A 197 3.28 -7.45 10.79
N ILE A 198 2.59 -7.57 11.92
CA ILE A 198 3.07 -7.02 13.19
C ILE A 198 4.49 -7.49 13.56
N THR A 199 4.87 -8.72 13.21
CA THR A 199 6.21 -9.25 13.46
C THR A 199 7.31 -8.46 12.76
N ALA A 200 7.06 -7.95 11.55
CA ALA A 200 7.99 -7.07 10.86
C ALA A 200 8.00 -5.68 11.50
N LEU A 201 6.84 -5.16 11.92
CA LEU A 201 6.75 -3.87 12.63
C LEU A 201 7.37 -3.90 14.03
N LEU A 202 7.67 -5.06 14.62
CA LEU A 202 8.47 -5.15 15.86
C LEU A 202 9.95 -4.83 15.60
N HIS A 203 10.44 -4.96 14.37
CA HIS A 203 11.81 -4.61 14.01
C HIS A 203 12.01 -3.09 13.93
N ALA A 204 12.97 -2.56 14.69
CA ALA A 204 13.23 -1.12 14.76
C ALA A 204 13.59 -0.51 13.39
N GLY A 205 14.44 -1.16 12.60
CA GLY A 205 14.80 -0.70 11.26
C GLY A 205 13.63 -0.63 10.28
N VAL A 206 12.68 -1.58 10.35
CA VAL A 206 11.48 -1.53 9.50
C VAL A 206 10.62 -0.33 9.88
N ARG A 207 10.44 -0.05 11.18
CA ARG A 207 9.72 1.15 11.63
C ARG A 207 10.43 2.44 11.26
N ALA A 208 11.77 2.46 11.30
CA ALA A 208 12.56 3.64 10.98
C ALA A 208 12.45 4.03 9.50
N LEU A 209 12.23 3.07 8.60
CA LEU A 209 12.21 3.29 7.15
C LEU A 209 10.80 3.42 6.55
N LEU A 210 9.74 3.12 7.33
CA LEU A 210 8.36 3.27 6.88
C LEU A 210 7.73 4.52 7.49
N ALA A 211 7.21 5.40 6.65
CA ALA A 211 6.36 6.50 7.10
C ALA A 211 4.95 5.98 7.48
N THR A 212 4.45 5.01 6.71
CA THR A 212 3.12 4.42 6.88
C THR A 212 3.14 2.92 6.58
N ALA A 213 2.13 2.20 7.07
CA ALA A 213 1.89 0.81 6.69
C ALA A 213 0.41 0.46 6.81
N ASP A 214 -0.02 -0.58 6.11
CA ASP A 214 -1.35 -1.17 6.31
C ASP A 214 -1.29 -2.67 6.62
N SER A 215 -2.37 -3.21 7.18
CA SER A 215 -2.53 -4.66 7.30
C SER A 215 -3.98 -5.10 7.55
N MET A 216 -4.38 -6.17 6.86
CA MET A 216 -5.60 -6.94 7.15
C MET A 216 -5.29 -8.28 7.85
N ALA A 217 -4.09 -8.44 8.43
CA ALA A 217 -3.66 -9.70 9.04
C ALA A 217 -4.58 -10.19 10.18
N TRP A 218 -5.30 -9.28 10.82
CA TRP A 218 -6.29 -9.58 11.86
C TRP A 218 -7.39 -10.53 11.36
N SER A 219 -7.92 -10.32 10.15
CA SER A 219 -9.03 -11.11 9.62
C SER A 219 -8.59 -12.54 9.30
N TYR A 220 -7.39 -12.69 8.72
CA TYR A 220 -6.78 -14.01 8.52
C TYR A 220 -6.51 -14.74 9.85
N ALA A 221 -5.95 -14.03 10.83
CA ALA A 221 -5.67 -14.61 12.16
C ALA A 221 -6.95 -15.05 12.87
N ALA A 222 -8.03 -14.26 12.79
CA ALA A 222 -9.33 -14.60 13.35
C ALA A 222 -9.89 -15.88 12.71
N ARG A 223 -9.91 -15.98 11.37
CA ARG A 223 -10.34 -17.21 10.66
C ARG A 223 -9.56 -18.43 11.10
N LYS A 224 -8.23 -18.34 11.12
CA LYS A 224 -7.36 -19.47 11.49
C LYS A 224 -7.59 -19.95 12.93
N GLN A 225 -8.07 -19.07 13.80
CA GLN A 225 -8.35 -19.35 15.21
C GLN A 225 -9.83 -19.64 15.49
N GLY A 226 -10.67 -19.78 14.47
CA GLY A 226 -12.12 -20.01 14.64
C GLY A 226 -12.89 -18.82 15.23
N ARG A 227 -12.31 -17.61 15.19
CA ARG A 227 -12.93 -16.37 15.67
C ARG A 227 -13.60 -15.62 14.51
N ASP A 228 -14.44 -14.64 14.83
CA ASP A 228 -15.14 -13.85 13.81
C ASP A 228 -14.18 -12.94 13.04
N ALA A 229 -13.96 -13.27 11.77
CA ALA A 229 -13.09 -12.56 10.86
C ALA A 229 -13.70 -11.28 10.26
N ASN A 230 -14.94 -10.97 10.61
CA ASN A 230 -15.63 -9.73 10.26
C ASN A 230 -15.77 -8.79 11.47
N ASN A 231 -15.31 -9.19 12.65
CA ASN A 231 -15.45 -8.37 13.84
C ASN A 231 -14.38 -7.28 13.88
N TRP A 232 -14.79 -6.03 13.76
CA TRP A 232 -13.89 -4.86 13.84
C TRP A 232 -13.05 -4.83 15.13
N ARG A 233 -13.52 -5.46 16.23
CA ARG A 233 -12.73 -5.55 17.47
C ARG A 233 -11.45 -6.35 17.30
N GLU A 234 -11.39 -7.27 16.33
CA GLU A 234 -10.14 -7.95 15.96
C GLU A 234 -9.16 -7.00 15.28
N ALA A 235 -9.69 -6.12 14.43
CA ALA A 235 -8.92 -5.07 13.78
C ALA A 235 -8.39 -4.05 14.82
N ASP A 236 -9.21 -3.63 15.78
CA ASP A 236 -8.82 -2.76 16.90
C ASP A 236 -7.72 -3.38 17.77
N ARG A 237 -7.79 -4.68 18.07
CA ARG A 237 -6.69 -5.38 18.78
C ARG A 237 -5.39 -5.35 17.99
N LEU A 238 -5.43 -5.47 16.66
CA LEU A 238 -4.22 -5.33 15.85
C LEU A 238 -3.66 -3.91 15.93
N VAL A 239 -4.51 -2.89 15.79
CA VAL A 239 -4.11 -1.48 15.89
C VAL A 239 -3.44 -1.20 17.24
N LYS A 240 -4.04 -1.65 18.35
CA LYS A 240 -3.46 -1.51 19.70
C LYS A 240 -2.09 -2.17 19.82
N ARG A 241 -1.94 -3.40 19.34
CA ARG A 241 -0.65 -4.09 19.37
C ARG A 241 0.41 -3.41 18.50
N VAL A 242 0.04 -2.82 17.36
CA VAL A 242 0.98 -2.03 16.54
C VAL A 242 1.41 -0.76 17.27
N ARG A 243 0.48 -0.07 17.94
CA ARG A 243 0.79 1.11 18.76
C ARG A 243 1.71 0.75 19.94
N GLU A 244 1.44 -0.36 20.62
CA GLU A 244 2.30 -0.88 21.71
C GLU A 244 3.71 -1.22 21.19
N ALA A 245 3.81 -1.90 20.05
CA ALA A 245 5.08 -2.23 19.41
C ALA A 245 5.90 -0.98 19.03
N ALA A 246 5.23 0.09 18.59
CA ALA A 246 5.88 1.36 18.28
C ALA A 246 6.47 2.04 19.54
N ASN A 247 5.86 1.82 20.71
CA ASN A 247 6.28 2.42 21.98
C ASN A 247 7.38 1.61 22.71
N GLN A 248 7.51 0.31 22.43
CA GLN A 248 8.41 -0.59 23.19
C GLN A 248 9.89 -0.53 22.78
N ASN A 249 10.22 0.02 21.60
CA ASN A 249 11.59 0.02 21.07
C ASN A 249 11.95 1.42 20.57
N SER A 250 12.46 2.24 21.50
CA SER A 250 13.00 3.59 21.28
C SER A 250 14.52 3.62 21.02
N GLU A 251 15.19 2.46 21.02
CA GLU A 251 16.60 2.33 20.68
C GLU A 251 16.88 2.88 19.27
N PRO A 252 17.88 3.78 19.11
CA PRO A 252 18.27 4.28 17.79
C PRO A 252 18.76 3.13 16.92
N TRP A 253 18.02 2.81 15.86
CA TRP A 253 18.50 1.85 14.85
C TRP A 253 19.40 2.57 13.85
N GLN A 254 20.56 1.96 13.57
CA GLN A 254 21.48 2.38 12.52
C GLN A 254 21.33 1.48 11.30
N MET A 255 21.55 2.02 10.10
CA MET A 255 21.52 1.21 8.88
C MET A 255 22.51 0.05 8.97
N GLU A 256 21.97 -1.17 8.90
CA GLU A 256 22.74 -2.40 8.76
C GLU A 256 23.53 -2.40 7.45
N MET A 257 24.81 -2.76 7.51
CA MET A 257 25.60 -3.08 6.33
C MET A 257 25.24 -4.50 5.88
N PHE A 258 24.48 -4.62 4.80
CA PHE A 258 24.27 -5.90 4.14
C PHE A 258 25.41 -6.15 3.16
N ALA A 259 26.06 -7.32 3.27
CA ALA A 259 27.04 -7.83 2.32
C ALA A 259 26.36 -8.35 1.04
#